data_AF-A0A7Z9WDN0-F1
#
_entry.id   AF-A0A7Z9WDN0-F1
#
_cell.length_a   1.000
_cell.length_b   1.000
_cell.length_c   1.000
_cell.angle_alpha   90.00
_cell.angle_beta   90.00
_cell.angle_gamma   90.00
#
_symmetry.space_group_name_H-M   'P 1'
#
loop_
_entity.id
_entity.type
_entity.pdbx_description
1 polymer ?
#
loop_
_entity_poly.entity_id
_entity_poly.type
_entity_poly.pdbx_seq_one_letter_code
_entity_poly.pdbx_strand_id
1 'polypeptide(L)'
;MAFEPKEPQKELKYDELRIYSDEELNNYTEEELKNFKIKHDIPLCEELESGPWPSFVADAKRGALHRRKLGQDRLMIHQDVIEDLLGQLELSFKDGEGHWKHGGIVGVFGYGGGVIGRYSDLPEKFPSIAHFHTMRVNQPASKFYNTDYLRTLCDLWEFRGSSMMNMHGSTGDIIFLGTFTEQLEPIFYELTHVLQQDLGGSGSNLRSPSCCIGKARCEWSCYDTQDMCYELTTYYQDELHRPAFPYKFKFKFDGCPNCCVASIARADMSFIGTWRDEIRIDQEAVQAYINGEIAPNGNAHAGKDWGKFDIQKEVIDLCPTKCMWMEDGKLMINNKECTRCMHCINVMPQALWPGKETGVSILLGA
;
A
#
# COMPACT_ATOMS: atom_id res chain seq x y z
N MET A 1 -24.23 -0.28 1.63
CA MET A 1 -24.30 -1.71 1.26
C MET A 1 -22.92 -2.28 1.48
N ALA A 2 -22.81 -3.55 1.88
CA ALA A 2 -21.50 -4.20 1.92
C ALA A 2 -20.96 -4.31 0.49
N PHE A 3 -19.65 -4.23 0.32
CA PHE A 3 -19.02 -4.46 -0.99
C PHE A 3 -19.31 -5.90 -1.44
N GLU A 4 -19.78 -6.06 -2.68
CA GLU A 4 -20.05 -7.37 -3.29
C GLU A 4 -19.16 -7.53 -4.53
N PRO A 5 -18.26 -8.52 -4.56
CA PRO A 5 -17.44 -8.78 -5.73
C PRO A 5 -18.31 -9.26 -6.91
N LYS A 6 -17.93 -8.87 -8.13
CA LYS A 6 -18.67 -9.24 -9.35
C LYS A 6 -18.49 -10.69 -9.75
N GLU A 7 -17.35 -11.26 -9.40
CA GLU A 7 -17.02 -12.64 -9.70
C GLU A 7 -17.13 -13.51 -8.44
N PRO A 8 -17.55 -14.79 -8.58
CA PRO A 8 -17.52 -15.75 -7.49
C PRO A 8 -16.13 -15.83 -6.88
N GLN A 9 -16.02 -15.54 -5.59
CA GLN A 9 -14.76 -15.61 -4.87
C GLN A 9 -14.53 -17.04 -4.38
N LYS A 10 -13.36 -17.59 -4.67
CA LYS A 10 -12.90 -18.85 -4.11
C LYS A 10 -12.50 -18.61 -2.65
N GLU A 11 -13.07 -19.41 -1.75
CA GLU A 11 -12.58 -19.48 -0.38
C GLU A 11 -11.20 -20.14 -0.38
N LEU A 12 -10.19 -19.43 0.13
CA LEU A 12 -8.85 -19.95 0.29
C LEU A 12 -8.68 -20.44 1.72
N LYS A 13 -8.35 -21.72 1.86
CA LYS A 13 -8.03 -22.34 3.14
C LYS A 13 -6.55 -22.67 3.15
N TYR A 14 -5.79 -21.97 3.98
CA TYR A 14 -4.34 -22.12 4.00
C TYR A 14 -3.90 -23.55 4.28
N ASP A 15 -4.58 -24.26 5.18
CA ASP A 15 -4.23 -25.65 5.53
C ASP A 15 -4.30 -26.63 4.34
N GLU A 16 -5.10 -26.31 3.31
CA GLU A 16 -5.23 -27.11 2.10
C GLU A 16 -4.23 -26.69 1.00
N LEU A 17 -3.66 -25.49 1.12
CA LEU A 17 -2.80 -24.85 0.10
C LEU A 17 -1.34 -24.72 0.53
N ARG A 18 -1.05 -24.91 1.82
CA ARG A 18 0.27 -24.72 2.42
C ARG A 18 1.33 -25.59 1.74
N ILE A 19 2.51 -25.01 1.54
CA ILE A 19 3.68 -25.67 0.96
C ILE A 19 4.60 -26.20 2.06
N TYR A 20 4.67 -25.46 3.17
CA TYR A 20 5.57 -25.73 4.29
C TYR A 20 4.80 -26.21 5.51
N SER A 21 5.38 -27.16 6.24
CA SER A 21 4.93 -27.62 7.56
C SER A 21 5.21 -26.59 8.67
N ASP A 22 4.58 -26.75 9.84
CA ASP A 22 4.79 -25.82 10.96
C ASP A 22 6.23 -25.86 11.46
N GLU A 23 6.87 -27.04 11.40
CA GLU A 23 8.29 -27.21 11.74
C GLU A 23 9.19 -26.45 10.75
N GLU A 24 8.89 -26.52 9.44
CA GLU A 24 9.61 -25.78 8.42
C GLU A 24 9.45 -24.26 8.60
N LEU A 25 8.24 -23.78 8.89
CA LEU A 25 7.98 -22.35 9.13
C LEU A 25 8.66 -21.81 10.40
N ASN A 26 8.89 -22.68 11.40
CA ASN A 26 9.50 -22.33 12.69
C ASN A 26 10.88 -23.02 12.86
N ASN A 27 11.68 -23.05 11.79
CA ASN A 27 12.89 -23.87 11.67
C ASN A 27 14.18 -23.27 12.27
N TYR A 28 14.09 -22.16 13.02
CA TYR A 28 15.22 -21.58 13.75
C TYR A 28 14.79 -21.04 15.11
N THR A 29 15.76 -20.95 16.02
CA THR A 29 15.63 -20.33 17.33
C THR A 29 16.16 -18.90 17.33
N GLU A 30 15.74 -18.09 18.30
CA GLU A 30 16.28 -16.73 18.51
C GLU A 30 17.80 -16.72 18.77
N GLU A 31 18.33 -17.75 19.43
CA GLU A 31 19.78 -17.88 19.67
C GLU A 31 20.53 -18.18 18.37
N GLU A 32 19.96 -18.99 17.47
CA GLU A 32 20.53 -19.21 16.15
C GLU A 32 20.48 -17.93 15.30
N LEU A 33 19.39 -17.16 15.37
CA LEU A 33 19.28 -15.87 14.69
C LEU A 33 20.31 -14.86 15.19
N LYS A 34 20.48 -14.75 16.50
CA LYS A 34 21.47 -13.86 17.11
C LYS A 34 22.90 -14.20 16.71
N ASN A 35 23.21 -15.49 16.55
CA ASN A 35 24.53 -15.96 16.16
C ASN A 35 24.69 -16.15 14.64
N PHE A 36 23.66 -15.86 13.85
CA PHE A 36 23.66 -16.07 12.42
C PHE A 36 24.63 -15.12 11.73
N LYS A 37 25.59 -15.71 11.02
CA LYS A 37 26.48 -15.00 10.13
C LYS A 37 26.05 -15.22 8.70
N ILE A 38 25.78 -14.11 8.02
CA ILE A 38 25.49 -14.09 6.59
C ILE A 38 26.77 -14.36 5.80
N LYS A 39 26.62 -14.78 4.55
CA LYS A 39 27.70 -15.17 3.62
C LYS A 39 28.70 -14.06 3.34
N HIS A 40 28.24 -12.81 3.29
CA HIS A 40 29.06 -11.64 2.94
C HIS A 40 29.35 -10.79 4.18
N ASP A 41 30.53 -10.15 4.20
CA ASP A 41 30.86 -9.15 5.21
C ASP A 41 30.13 -7.83 4.87
N ILE A 42 29.15 -7.46 5.69
CA ILE A 42 28.20 -6.36 5.43
C ILE A 42 28.15 -5.30 6.55
N PRO A 43 29.29 -4.77 7.02
CA PRO A 43 29.34 -3.92 8.21
C PRO A 43 28.51 -2.64 8.10
N LEU A 44 28.42 -2.01 6.91
CA LEU A 44 27.61 -0.80 6.75
C LEU A 44 26.11 -1.11 6.80
N CYS A 45 25.68 -2.26 6.24
CA CYS A 45 24.31 -2.72 6.42
C CYS A 45 24.00 -3.04 7.89
N GLU A 46 24.91 -3.69 8.62
CA GLU A 46 24.67 -4.09 10.01
C GLU A 46 24.52 -2.90 10.97
N GLU A 47 25.11 -1.74 10.66
CA GLU A 47 24.85 -0.51 11.42
C GLU A 47 23.35 -0.14 11.43
N LEU A 48 22.61 -0.49 10.37
CA LEU A 48 21.17 -0.23 10.23
C LEU A 48 20.28 -1.19 11.04
N GLU A 49 20.86 -2.17 11.72
CA GLU A 49 20.13 -3.01 12.70
C GLU A 49 19.90 -2.27 14.02
N SER A 50 20.65 -1.20 14.27
CA SER A 50 20.54 -0.39 15.48
C SER A 50 19.37 0.59 15.46
N GLY A 51 18.97 1.06 16.64
CA GLY A 51 17.90 2.04 16.80
C GLY A 51 16.51 1.42 16.98
N PRO A 52 15.48 2.27 17.21
CA PRO A 52 14.15 1.80 17.59
C PRO A 52 13.24 1.46 16.40
N TRP A 53 13.60 1.85 15.18
CA TRP A 53 12.78 1.58 13.99
C TRP A 53 12.99 0.15 13.50
N PRO A 54 11.95 -0.60 13.08
CA PRO A 54 12.10 -1.95 12.55
C PRO A 54 13.10 -1.98 11.38
N SER A 55 14.21 -2.69 11.58
CA SER A 55 15.29 -2.76 10.60
C SER A 55 14.97 -3.76 9.49
N PHE A 56 15.07 -3.30 8.25
CA PHE A 56 14.96 -4.19 7.08
C PHE A 56 16.15 -5.15 6.97
N VAL A 57 17.33 -4.79 7.51
CA VAL A 57 18.52 -5.64 7.50
C VAL A 57 18.34 -6.81 8.47
N ALA A 58 17.82 -6.54 9.67
CA ALA A 58 17.50 -7.58 10.64
C ALA A 58 16.45 -8.57 10.11
N ASP A 59 15.41 -8.06 9.43
CA ASP A 59 14.38 -8.90 8.81
C ASP A 59 14.92 -9.72 7.63
N ALA A 60 15.77 -9.14 6.80
CA ALA A 60 16.45 -9.87 5.72
C ALA A 60 17.39 -10.97 6.27
N LYS A 61 18.15 -10.70 7.35
CA LYS A 61 18.98 -11.73 8.00
C LYS A 61 18.15 -12.88 8.58
N ARG A 62 16.97 -12.58 9.13
CA ARG A 62 15.99 -13.60 9.55
C ARG A 62 15.53 -14.46 8.36
N GLY A 63 15.11 -13.84 7.26
CA GLY A 63 14.73 -14.55 6.04
C GLY A 63 15.86 -15.42 5.47
N ALA A 64 17.10 -14.91 5.48
CA ALA A 64 18.28 -15.66 5.05
C ALA A 64 18.53 -16.90 5.93
N LEU A 65 18.46 -16.76 7.25
CA LEU A 65 18.59 -17.91 8.16
C LEU A 65 17.50 -18.95 7.92
N HIS A 66 16.25 -18.50 7.83
CA HIS A 66 15.10 -19.36 7.55
C HIS A 66 15.30 -20.19 6.28
N ARG A 67 15.70 -19.54 5.18
CA ARG A 67 15.97 -20.20 3.89
C ARG A 67 17.12 -21.19 3.96
N ARG A 68 18.20 -20.83 4.65
CA ARG A 68 19.34 -21.72 4.87
C ARG A 68 18.94 -22.98 5.64
N LYS A 69 18.00 -22.85 6.59
CA LYS A 69 17.46 -23.97 7.38
C LYS A 69 16.44 -24.82 6.61
N LEU A 70 15.67 -24.23 5.70
CA LEU A 70 14.77 -24.96 4.79
C LEU A 70 15.57 -25.86 3.83
N GLY A 71 16.66 -25.34 3.28
CA GLY A 71 17.49 -26.04 2.30
C GLY A 71 17.02 -25.88 0.86
N GLN A 72 17.96 -26.03 -0.08
CA GLN A 72 17.74 -25.75 -1.51
C GLN A 72 16.68 -26.64 -2.16
N ASP A 73 16.46 -27.86 -1.68
CA ASP A 73 15.44 -28.79 -2.19
C ASP A 73 14.00 -28.32 -1.91
N ARG A 74 13.85 -27.36 -0.99
CA ARG A 74 12.57 -26.73 -0.62
C ARG A 74 12.35 -25.37 -1.29
N LEU A 75 13.20 -24.99 -2.25
CA LEU A 75 13.22 -23.68 -2.90
C LEU A 75 13.47 -23.81 -4.41
N MET A 76 12.75 -23.05 -5.23
CA MET A 76 12.88 -23.06 -6.69
C MET A 76 13.92 -22.06 -7.23
N ILE A 77 14.41 -21.16 -6.38
CA ILE A 77 15.55 -20.28 -6.68
C ILE A 77 16.65 -20.50 -5.64
N HIS A 78 17.82 -19.92 -5.87
CA HIS A 78 18.96 -20.05 -4.96
C HIS A 78 18.59 -19.66 -3.51
N GLN A 79 18.93 -20.52 -2.55
CA GLN A 79 18.68 -20.28 -1.13
C GLN A 79 19.41 -19.01 -0.62
N ASP A 80 20.60 -18.71 -1.17
CA ASP A 80 21.47 -17.58 -0.82
C ASP A 80 20.98 -16.23 -1.38
N VAL A 81 19.83 -16.18 -2.05
CA VAL A 81 19.33 -14.97 -2.75
C VAL A 81 19.29 -13.71 -1.87
N ILE A 82 18.86 -13.82 -0.62
CA ILE A 82 18.82 -12.69 0.32
C ILE A 82 20.24 -12.31 0.76
N GLU A 83 21.12 -13.30 0.90
CA GLU A 83 22.50 -13.08 1.30
C GLU A 83 23.28 -12.33 0.23
N ASP A 84 23.16 -12.76 -1.03
CA ASP A 84 23.77 -12.09 -2.18
C ASP A 84 23.14 -10.69 -2.40
N LEU A 85 21.84 -10.49 -2.11
CA LEU A 85 21.20 -9.17 -2.11
C LEU A 85 21.84 -8.21 -1.11
N LEU A 86 22.03 -8.66 0.14
CA LEU A 86 22.68 -7.84 1.17
C LEU A 86 24.16 -7.59 0.85
N GLY A 87 24.86 -8.58 0.29
CA GLY A 87 26.24 -8.41 -0.18
C GLY A 87 26.38 -7.35 -1.28
N GLN A 88 25.44 -7.32 -2.23
CA GLN A 88 25.42 -6.26 -3.26
C GLN A 88 24.99 -4.91 -2.71
N LEU A 89 24.05 -4.89 -1.76
CA LEU A 89 23.63 -3.67 -1.09
C LEU A 89 24.78 -3.03 -0.31
N GLU A 90 25.55 -3.84 0.42
CA GLU A 90 26.76 -3.39 1.10
C GLU A 90 27.76 -2.76 0.14
N LEU A 91 27.99 -3.38 -1.02
CA LEU A 91 28.86 -2.79 -2.04
C LEU A 91 28.31 -1.46 -2.54
N SER A 92 26.99 -1.38 -2.75
CA SER A 92 26.32 -0.13 -3.16
C SER A 92 26.49 0.96 -2.10
N PHE A 93 26.51 0.62 -0.80
CA PHE A 93 26.81 1.56 0.29
C PHE A 93 28.27 2.05 0.26
N LYS A 94 29.22 1.16 -0.05
CA LYS A 94 30.65 1.49 -0.15
C LYS A 94 30.94 2.41 -1.34
N ASP A 95 30.35 2.09 -2.48
CA ASP A 95 30.66 2.77 -3.74
C ASP A 95 29.76 4.01 -3.95
N GLY A 96 28.60 4.08 -3.28
CA GLY A 96 27.64 5.16 -3.42
C GLY A 96 26.87 5.13 -4.75
N GLU A 97 26.80 3.96 -5.40
CA GLU A 97 26.14 3.74 -6.69
C GLU A 97 25.29 2.46 -6.70
N GLY A 98 24.39 2.34 -7.68
CA GLY A 98 23.51 1.18 -7.80
C GLY A 98 24.10 0.09 -8.70
N HIS A 99 24.28 -1.11 -8.17
CA HIS A 99 24.81 -2.28 -8.88
C HIS A 99 23.76 -3.10 -9.65
N TRP A 100 22.87 -2.40 -10.34
CA TRP A 100 21.85 -3.03 -11.15
C TRP A 100 21.92 -2.51 -12.59
N LYS A 101 21.97 -3.44 -13.56
CA LYS A 101 21.99 -3.08 -14.98
C LYS A 101 20.75 -2.28 -15.39
N HIS A 102 20.89 -1.54 -16.48
CA HIS A 102 19.78 -0.84 -17.10
C HIS A 102 18.71 -1.80 -17.62
N GLY A 103 17.49 -1.63 -17.13
CA GLY A 103 16.30 -2.30 -17.64
C GLY A 103 16.28 -3.83 -17.50
N GLY A 104 15.46 -4.44 -18.36
CA GLY A 104 15.19 -5.87 -18.41
C GLY A 104 13.77 -6.10 -18.92
N ILE A 105 13.64 -6.77 -20.07
CA ILE A 105 12.33 -7.09 -20.67
C ILE A 105 12.05 -8.56 -20.43
N VAL A 106 11.15 -8.81 -19.49
CA VAL A 106 10.64 -10.13 -19.11
C VAL A 106 9.16 -9.96 -18.76
N GLY A 107 8.40 -11.06 -18.80
CA GLY A 107 6.97 -11.02 -18.54
C GLY A 107 6.36 -12.41 -18.60
N VAL A 108 5.04 -12.44 -18.67
CA VAL A 108 4.24 -13.66 -18.83
C VAL A 108 3.42 -13.55 -20.12
N PHE A 109 3.14 -14.66 -20.76
CA PHE A 109 2.41 -14.71 -22.01
C PHE A 109 1.00 -14.12 -21.84
N GLY A 110 0.56 -13.39 -22.87
CA GLY A 110 -0.73 -12.70 -22.87
C GLY A 110 -0.68 -11.27 -22.34
N TYR A 111 0.31 -10.92 -21.50
CA TYR A 111 0.48 -9.59 -20.90
C TYR A 111 1.75 -8.88 -21.38
N GLY A 112 1.66 -7.56 -21.55
CA GLY A 112 2.79 -6.69 -21.90
C GLY A 112 3.39 -5.94 -20.71
N GLY A 113 2.96 -6.26 -19.48
CA GLY A 113 3.38 -5.61 -18.24
C GLY A 113 3.11 -6.48 -17.01
N GLY A 114 3.42 -5.96 -15.83
CA GLY A 114 3.25 -6.63 -14.53
C GLY A 114 4.57 -7.14 -13.93
N VAL A 115 5.62 -7.30 -14.74
CA VAL A 115 6.95 -7.73 -14.28
C VAL A 115 8.00 -6.68 -14.66
N ILE A 116 8.88 -6.36 -13.71
CA ILE A 116 10.03 -5.47 -13.92
C ILE A 116 11.29 -6.33 -13.94
N GLY A 117 11.87 -6.51 -15.13
CA GLY A 117 13.14 -7.17 -15.29
C GLY A 117 14.26 -6.38 -14.62
N ARG A 118 15.15 -7.11 -13.94
CA ARG A 118 16.31 -6.56 -13.24
C ARG A 118 17.39 -7.61 -13.16
N TYR A 119 18.63 -7.17 -13.38
CA TYR A 119 19.83 -8.01 -13.43
C TYR A 119 20.95 -7.31 -12.67
N SER A 120 21.66 -8.06 -11.82
CA SER A 120 22.89 -7.58 -11.20
C SER A 120 23.94 -7.25 -12.28
N ASP A 121 24.72 -6.19 -12.07
CA ASP A 121 25.90 -5.92 -12.89
C ASP A 121 27.15 -6.72 -12.45
N LEU A 122 27.04 -7.45 -11.34
CA LEU A 122 28.10 -8.28 -10.73
C LEU A 122 27.66 -9.75 -10.58
N PRO A 123 27.17 -10.42 -11.64
CA PRO A 123 26.58 -11.77 -11.55
C PRO A 123 27.58 -12.85 -11.13
N GLU A 124 28.89 -12.66 -11.36
CA GLU A 124 29.91 -13.62 -10.90
C GLU A 124 30.13 -13.54 -9.39
N LYS A 125 29.97 -12.34 -8.80
CA LYS A 125 30.13 -12.10 -7.36
C LYS A 125 28.86 -12.42 -6.58
N PHE A 126 27.70 -12.10 -7.16
CA PHE A 126 26.38 -12.27 -6.56
C PHE A 126 25.47 -13.12 -7.47
N PRO A 127 25.81 -14.41 -7.70
CA PRO A 127 25.13 -15.25 -8.70
C PRO A 127 23.66 -15.50 -8.36
N SER A 128 23.29 -15.53 -7.08
CA SER A 128 21.91 -15.81 -6.65
C SER A 128 20.95 -14.66 -6.95
N ILE A 129 21.46 -13.50 -7.35
CA ILE A 129 20.68 -12.33 -7.78
C ILE A 129 21.09 -11.87 -9.19
N ALA A 130 21.74 -12.74 -9.97
CA ALA A 130 22.07 -12.46 -11.37
C ALA A 130 20.80 -12.02 -12.13
N HIS A 131 19.67 -12.69 -11.84
CA HIS A 131 18.32 -12.23 -12.14
C HIS A 131 17.62 -11.90 -10.82
N PHE A 132 16.92 -10.76 -10.76
CA PHE A 132 16.21 -10.34 -9.56
C PHE A 132 14.91 -9.60 -9.89
N HIS A 133 14.05 -10.26 -10.65
CA HIS A 133 12.86 -9.65 -11.23
C HIS A 133 11.80 -9.35 -10.17
N THR A 134 11.10 -8.24 -10.35
CA THR A 134 9.99 -7.84 -9.48
C THR A 134 8.66 -8.16 -10.15
N MET A 135 7.79 -8.91 -9.50
CA MET A 135 6.41 -9.11 -9.95
C MET A 135 5.47 -8.21 -9.15
N ARG A 136 4.57 -7.51 -9.84
CA ARG A 136 3.51 -6.72 -9.22
C ARG A 136 2.26 -7.57 -9.17
N VAL A 137 1.73 -7.78 -7.98
CA VAL A 137 0.48 -8.52 -7.75
C VAL A 137 -0.59 -7.52 -7.35
N ASN A 138 -1.72 -7.52 -8.07
CA ASN A 138 -2.76 -6.51 -7.88
C ASN A 138 -3.40 -6.64 -6.48
N GLN A 139 -3.45 -5.56 -5.71
CA GLN A 139 -3.94 -5.61 -4.33
C GLN A 139 -5.48 -5.48 -4.26
N PRO A 140 -6.14 -6.07 -3.25
CA PRO A 140 -7.52 -5.74 -2.93
C PRO A 140 -7.68 -4.26 -2.56
N ALA A 141 -8.84 -3.70 -2.90
CA ALA A 141 -9.17 -2.30 -2.61
C ALA A 141 -9.02 -1.98 -1.11
N SER A 142 -8.32 -0.88 -0.80
CA SER A 142 -7.94 -0.47 0.57
C SER A 142 -7.09 -1.46 1.36
N LYS A 143 -6.50 -2.47 0.72
CA LYS A 143 -5.51 -3.38 1.33
C LYS A 143 -6.06 -4.15 2.56
N PHE A 144 -7.33 -4.53 2.52
CA PHE A 144 -7.88 -5.48 3.48
C PHE A 144 -7.48 -6.90 3.08
N TYR A 145 -7.06 -7.69 4.06
CA TYR A 145 -6.59 -9.05 3.85
C TYR A 145 -7.19 -9.99 4.89
N ASN A 146 -7.40 -11.23 4.49
CA ASN A 146 -7.53 -12.34 5.43
C ASN A 146 -6.17 -13.04 5.57
N THR A 147 -5.97 -13.78 6.66
CA THR A 147 -4.70 -14.43 6.95
C THR A 147 -4.41 -15.59 5.99
N ASP A 148 -5.43 -16.30 5.52
CA ASP A 148 -5.24 -17.48 4.69
C ASP A 148 -4.69 -17.12 3.31
N TYR A 149 -5.18 -16.02 2.72
CA TYR A 149 -4.64 -15.42 1.51
C TYR A 149 -3.18 -14.98 1.70
N LEU A 150 -2.88 -14.23 2.77
CA LEU A 150 -1.51 -13.73 2.99
C LEU A 150 -0.53 -14.88 3.22
N ARG A 151 -0.89 -15.88 4.02
CA ARG A 151 -0.03 -17.06 4.25
C ARG A 151 0.20 -17.84 2.97
N THR A 152 -0.84 -18.04 2.16
CA THR A 152 -0.72 -18.72 0.85
C THR A 152 0.21 -17.94 -0.10
N LEU A 153 0.11 -16.61 -0.15
CA LEU A 153 1.03 -15.77 -0.93
C LEU A 153 2.47 -15.88 -0.42
N CYS A 154 2.67 -15.87 0.91
CA CYS A 154 3.99 -16.02 1.51
C CYS A 154 4.61 -17.38 1.17
N ASP A 155 3.87 -18.48 1.30
CA ASP A 155 4.35 -19.82 0.95
C ASP A 155 4.76 -19.90 -0.53
N LEU A 156 3.88 -19.42 -1.44
CA LEU A 156 4.18 -19.36 -2.87
C LEU A 156 5.46 -18.56 -3.14
N TRP A 157 5.59 -17.39 -2.51
CA TRP A 157 6.72 -16.50 -2.75
C TRP A 157 8.02 -16.95 -2.08
N GLU A 158 7.96 -17.64 -0.95
CA GLU A 158 9.10 -18.31 -0.34
C GLU A 158 9.60 -19.43 -1.26
N PHE A 159 8.68 -20.23 -1.79
CA PHE A 159 8.98 -21.36 -2.67
C PHE A 159 9.56 -20.93 -4.02
N ARG A 160 8.98 -19.90 -4.67
CA ARG A 160 9.34 -19.50 -6.04
C ARG A 160 10.10 -18.20 -6.17
N GLY A 161 10.25 -17.47 -5.09
CA GLY A 161 10.89 -16.15 -5.07
C GLY A 161 11.95 -16.05 -3.98
N SER A 162 12.32 -14.80 -3.70
CA SER A 162 13.32 -14.46 -2.70
C SER A 162 12.78 -14.41 -1.27
N SER A 163 11.47 -14.59 -1.09
CA SER A 163 10.67 -14.25 0.09
C SER A 163 10.63 -12.78 0.51
N MET A 164 11.44 -11.92 -0.11
CA MET A 164 11.41 -10.48 0.12
C MET A 164 10.19 -9.84 -0.55
N MET A 165 9.46 -9.00 0.18
CA MET A 165 8.29 -8.29 -0.34
C MET A 165 8.35 -6.78 -0.06
N ASN A 166 7.59 -6.00 -0.83
CA ASN A 166 7.10 -4.70 -0.34
C ASN A 166 5.59 -4.76 -0.18
N MET A 167 5.12 -4.50 1.03
CA MET A 167 3.71 -4.40 1.41
C MET A 167 3.43 -2.93 1.75
N HIS A 168 3.30 -2.03 0.77
CA HIS A 168 3.04 -2.25 -0.67
C HIS A 168 3.93 -1.38 -1.55
N GLY A 169 3.89 -1.60 -2.85
CA GLY A 169 4.39 -0.66 -3.84
C GLY A 169 3.63 0.66 -3.78
N SER A 170 4.30 1.76 -4.11
CA SER A 170 3.70 3.11 -4.03
C SER A 170 2.46 3.32 -4.91
N THR A 171 2.24 2.51 -5.95
CA THR A 171 0.98 2.58 -6.72
C THR A 171 -0.16 1.90 -5.97
N GLY A 172 0.11 0.77 -5.32
CA GLY A 172 -0.85 -0.04 -4.59
C GLY A 172 -0.43 -1.51 -4.49
N ASP A 173 0.27 -2.01 -5.49
CA ASP A 173 0.54 -3.44 -5.70
C ASP A 173 1.25 -4.11 -4.53
N ILE A 174 0.95 -5.39 -4.29
CA ILE A 174 1.85 -6.27 -3.54
C ILE A 174 3.08 -6.49 -4.41
N ILE A 175 4.27 -6.32 -3.83
CA ILE A 175 5.53 -6.44 -4.57
C ILE A 175 6.24 -7.72 -4.17
N PHE A 176 6.32 -8.65 -5.10
CA PHE A 176 7.17 -9.82 -5.02
C PHE A 176 8.56 -9.44 -5.53
N LEU A 177 9.51 -9.24 -4.61
CA LEU A 177 10.79 -8.60 -4.89
C LEU A 177 11.91 -9.63 -5.11
N GLY A 178 12.10 -10.06 -6.36
CA GLY A 178 13.24 -10.90 -6.74
C GLY A 178 12.88 -12.34 -7.02
N THR A 179 12.89 -12.69 -8.29
CA THR A 179 12.87 -14.08 -8.76
C THR A 179 13.61 -14.17 -10.11
N PHE A 180 13.69 -15.38 -10.65
CA PHE A 180 14.31 -15.70 -11.92
C PHE A 180 13.26 -15.77 -13.04
N THR A 181 13.72 -15.65 -14.28
CA THR A 181 12.83 -15.57 -15.45
C THR A 181 11.96 -16.82 -15.58
N GLU A 182 12.52 -17.98 -15.27
CA GLU A 182 11.90 -19.30 -15.38
C GLU A 182 10.76 -19.50 -14.36
N GLN A 183 10.71 -18.69 -13.29
CA GLN A 183 9.65 -18.76 -12.28
C GLN A 183 8.47 -17.83 -12.57
N LEU A 184 8.58 -16.88 -13.52
CA LEU A 184 7.52 -15.90 -13.79
C LEU A 184 6.19 -16.57 -14.18
N GLU A 185 6.24 -17.50 -15.13
CA GLU A 185 5.05 -18.24 -15.59
C GLU A 185 4.49 -19.19 -14.52
N PRO A 186 5.30 -20.01 -13.83
CA PRO A 186 4.82 -20.81 -12.69
C PRO A 186 4.14 -20.00 -11.59
N ILE A 187 4.72 -18.86 -11.20
CA ILE A 187 4.13 -17.98 -10.19
C ILE A 187 2.80 -17.42 -10.70
N PHE A 188 2.75 -16.94 -11.94
CA PHE A 188 1.54 -16.39 -12.52
C PHE A 188 0.43 -17.45 -12.66
N TYR A 189 0.79 -18.67 -13.01
CA TYR A 189 -0.14 -19.79 -13.05
C TYR A 189 -0.76 -20.05 -11.67
N GLU A 190 0.03 -20.11 -10.61
CA GLU A 190 -0.48 -20.33 -9.25
C GLU A 190 -1.33 -19.16 -8.76
N LEU A 191 -0.90 -17.92 -8.98
CA LEU A 191 -1.69 -16.72 -8.66
C LEU A 191 -3.07 -16.79 -9.30
N THR A 192 -3.15 -17.10 -10.60
CA THR A 192 -4.42 -17.09 -11.34
C THR A 192 -5.29 -18.31 -11.07
N HIS A 193 -4.74 -19.52 -11.14
CA HIS A 193 -5.51 -20.77 -11.07
C HIS A 193 -5.80 -21.21 -9.64
N VAL A 194 -4.92 -20.89 -8.68
CA VAL A 194 -5.06 -21.32 -7.29
C VAL A 194 -5.64 -20.19 -6.44
N LEU A 195 -5.11 -18.97 -6.54
CA LEU A 195 -5.49 -17.85 -5.67
C LEU A 195 -6.56 -16.92 -6.25
N GLN A 196 -6.95 -17.09 -7.53
CA GLN A 196 -7.81 -16.13 -8.25
C GLN A 196 -7.28 -14.69 -8.17
N GLN A 197 -5.96 -14.56 -8.31
CA GLN A 197 -5.25 -13.31 -8.16
C GLN A 197 -4.50 -12.98 -9.46
N ASP A 198 -4.62 -11.74 -9.91
CA ASP A 198 -3.93 -11.27 -11.11
C ASP A 198 -2.73 -10.36 -10.77
N LEU A 199 -1.89 -10.11 -11.78
CA LEU A 199 -0.79 -9.16 -11.76
C LEU A 199 -1.31 -7.71 -11.77
N GLY A 200 -0.44 -6.81 -11.32
CA GLY A 200 -0.62 -5.37 -11.45
C GLY A 200 -0.11 -4.83 -12.79
N GLY A 201 -0.24 -3.51 -12.97
CA GLY A 201 0.18 -2.82 -14.20
C GLY A 201 1.63 -2.29 -14.18
N SER A 202 2.33 -2.40 -15.30
CA SER A 202 3.58 -1.69 -15.59
C SER A 202 3.79 -1.44 -17.08
N GLY A 203 4.50 -0.37 -17.45
CA GLY A 203 4.68 0.03 -18.86
C GLY A 203 3.83 1.23 -19.24
N SER A 204 3.54 1.39 -20.54
CA SER A 204 2.68 2.46 -21.08
C SER A 204 1.21 2.02 -21.16
N ASN A 205 0.64 1.79 -19.99
CA ASN A 205 -0.70 1.24 -19.75
C ASN A 205 -1.40 1.97 -18.59
N LEU A 206 -2.65 1.61 -18.35
CA LEU A 206 -3.27 1.81 -17.04
C LEU A 206 -2.43 1.05 -15.99
N ARG A 207 -2.15 1.71 -14.88
CA ARG A 207 -1.52 1.09 -13.70
C ARG A 207 -2.60 0.72 -12.69
N SER A 208 -2.26 -0.21 -11.82
CA SER A 208 -3.13 -0.70 -10.75
C SER A 208 -3.81 0.45 -10.01
N PRO A 209 -5.13 0.59 -10.13
CA PRO A 209 -5.86 1.61 -9.40
C PRO A 209 -5.76 1.38 -7.88
N SER A 210 -5.83 2.45 -7.09
CA SER A 210 -5.85 2.34 -5.63
C SER A 210 -6.71 3.41 -4.97
N CYS A 211 -7.23 3.10 -3.78
CA CYS A 211 -8.18 3.94 -3.06
C CYS A 211 -7.80 4.13 -1.59
N CYS A 212 -8.34 5.19 -0.99
CA CYS A 212 -8.36 5.30 0.47
C CYS A 212 -9.37 4.30 1.07
N ILE A 213 -9.36 4.16 2.40
CA ILE A 213 -10.23 3.23 3.14
C ILE A 213 -11.73 3.43 2.90
N GLY A 214 -12.14 4.62 2.46
CA GLY A 214 -13.51 4.91 2.06
C GLY A 214 -14.54 4.62 3.14
N LYS A 215 -15.73 4.16 2.70
CA LYS A 215 -16.86 3.87 3.58
C LYS A 215 -16.66 2.65 4.49
N ALA A 216 -15.62 1.84 4.28
CA ALA A 216 -15.34 0.72 5.19
C ALA A 216 -14.99 1.18 6.60
N ARG A 217 -14.33 2.36 6.75
CA ARG A 217 -13.92 2.85 8.08
C ARG A 217 -13.68 4.36 8.15
N CYS A 218 -14.33 5.15 7.31
CA CYS A 218 -14.26 6.61 7.37
C CYS A 218 -15.66 7.22 7.18
N GLU A 219 -16.09 7.96 8.19
CA GLU A 219 -17.37 8.67 8.27
C GLU A 219 -17.46 9.88 7.33
N TRP A 220 -16.33 10.29 6.74
CA TRP A 220 -16.26 11.42 5.80
C TRP A 220 -16.38 11.00 4.33
N SER A 221 -16.38 9.69 4.03
CA SER A 221 -16.36 9.21 2.65
C SER A 221 -17.66 9.53 1.91
N CYS A 222 -17.58 10.40 0.91
CA CYS A 222 -18.71 10.89 0.13
C CYS A 222 -19.24 9.84 -0.86
N TYR A 223 -18.43 8.86 -1.25
CA TYR A 223 -18.83 7.75 -2.12
C TYR A 223 -18.11 6.46 -1.69
N ASP A 224 -18.46 5.34 -2.32
CA ASP A 224 -17.76 4.07 -2.10
C ASP A 224 -16.50 4.01 -2.97
N THR A 225 -15.35 4.32 -2.36
CA THR A 225 -14.07 4.34 -3.07
C THR A 225 -13.59 2.95 -3.43
N GLN A 226 -13.92 1.94 -2.62
CA GLN A 226 -13.50 0.56 -2.85
C GLN A 226 -14.25 -0.06 -4.01
N ASP A 227 -15.58 0.15 -4.04
CA ASP A 227 -16.44 -0.32 -5.13
C ASP A 227 -16.01 0.27 -6.47
N MET A 228 -15.84 1.60 -6.55
CA MET A 228 -15.39 2.25 -7.80
C MET A 228 -13.96 1.82 -8.19
N CYS A 229 -13.07 1.64 -7.23
CA CYS A 229 -11.70 1.17 -7.50
C CYS A 229 -11.71 -0.25 -8.08
N TYR A 230 -12.48 -1.16 -7.48
CA TYR A 230 -12.64 -2.52 -7.96
C TYR A 230 -13.29 -2.53 -9.36
N GLU A 231 -14.38 -1.79 -9.54
CA GLU A 231 -15.13 -1.74 -10.79
C GLU A 231 -14.25 -1.31 -11.97
N LEU A 232 -13.54 -0.18 -11.83
CA LEU A 232 -12.71 0.33 -12.90
C LEU A 232 -11.45 -0.51 -13.12
N THR A 233 -10.96 -1.19 -12.08
CA THR A 233 -9.85 -2.16 -12.24
C THR A 233 -10.29 -3.36 -13.06
N THR A 234 -11.49 -3.89 -12.80
CA THR A 234 -12.05 -5.05 -13.52
C THR A 234 -12.48 -4.69 -14.93
N TYR A 235 -13.08 -3.51 -15.12
CA TYR A 235 -13.54 -3.07 -16.44
C TYR A 235 -12.39 -2.82 -17.42
N TYR A 236 -11.29 -2.20 -16.96
CA TYR A 236 -10.14 -1.82 -17.79
C TYR A 236 -8.95 -2.80 -17.68
N GLN A 237 -9.23 -4.10 -17.52
CA GLN A 237 -8.19 -5.13 -17.43
C GLN A 237 -7.30 -5.16 -18.68
N ASP A 238 -7.88 -5.00 -19.88
CA ASP A 238 -7.10 -4.99 -21.12
C ASP A 238 -6.09 -3.83 -21.14
N GLU A 239 -6.55 -2.62 -20.83
CA GLU A 239 -5.71 -1.42 -20.80
C GLU A 239 -4.67 -1.45 -19.66
N LEU A 240 -4.90 -2.25 -18.61
CA LEU A 240 -3.94 -2.48 -17.53
C LEU A 240 -2.86 -3.48 -17.93
N HIS A 241 -3.24 -4.59 -18.58
CA HIS A 241 -2.32 -5.69 -18.88
C HIS A 241 -1.63 -5.58 -20.23
N ARG A 242 -2.22 -4.86 -21.20
CA ARG A 242 -1.73 -4.75 -22.59
C ARG A 242 -1.45 -3.29 -22.93
N PRO A 243 -0.18 -2.82 -22.81
CA PRO A 243 0.19 -1.44 -23.07
C PRO A 243 -0.26 -0.92 -24.44
N ALA A 244 -1.28 -0.07 -24.43
CA ALA A 244 -1.87 0.55 -25.62
C ALA A 244 -1.80 2.08 -25.60
N PHE A 245 -1.27 2.68 -24.52
CA PHE A 245 -1.22 4.12 -24.34
C PHE A 245 0.13 4.70 -24.75
N PRO A 246 0.21 6.01 -25.06
CA PRO A 246 1.49 6.69 -25.30
C PRO A 246 2.43 6.62 -24.10
N TYR A 247 1.88 6.65 -22.88
CA TYR A 247 2.64 6.52 -21.65
C TYR A 247 1.80 5.93 -20.52
N LYS A 248 2.34 5.87 -19.30
CA LYS A 248 1.62 5.36 -18.12
C LYS A 248 0.39 6.22 -17.81
N PHE A 249 -0.67 5.60 -17.30
CA PHE A 249 -1.86 6.28 -16.81
C PHE A 249 -2.29 5.67 -15.47
N LYS A 250 -2.76 6.47 -14.51
CA LYS A 250 -3.12 6.01 -13.16
C LYS A 250 -4.47 6.56 -12.73
N PHE A 251 -5.26 5.69 -12.09
CA PHE A 251 -6.43 6.07 -11.32
C PHE A 251 -6.14 6.02 -9.82
N LYS A 252 -6.64 6.99 -9.07
CA LYS A 252 -6.74 6.92 -7.61
C LYS A 252 -8.01 7.55 -7.07
N PHE A 253 -8.54 6.95 -6.01
CA PHE A 253 -9.87 7.27 -5.45
C PHE A 253 -9.79 7.70 -3.99
N ASP A 254 -10.13 8.95 -3.72
CA ASP A 254 -10.18 9.56 -2.39
C ASP A 254 -11.61 9.88 -2.00
N GLY A 255 -12.06 9.39 -0.85
CA GLY A 255 -13.44 9.55 -0.40
C GLY A 255 -13.83 10.99 -0.01
N CYS A 256 -12.85 11.86 0.23
CA CYS A 256 -13.04 13.27 0.55
C CYS A 256 -11.77 14.10 0.26
N PRO A 257 -11.82 15.45 0.37
CA PRO A 257 -10.68 16.32 0.08
C PRO A 257 -9.45 16.17 0.99
N ASN A 258 -9.52 15.40 2.09
CA ASN A 258 -8.34 15.04 2.88
C ASN A 258 -7.34 14.18 2.09
N CYS A 259 -7.78 13.55 0.99
CA CYS A 259 -6.90 12.96 -0.02
C CYS A 259 -5.91 11.90 0.54
N CYS A 260 -6.40 10.96 1.34
CA CYS A 260 -5.58 9.97 2.05
C CYS A 260 -4.79 9.00 1.15
N VAL A 261 -5.21 8.75 -0.09
CA VAL A 261 -4.40 8.00 -1.08
C VAL A 261 -3.56 8.93 -1.97
N ALA A 262 -3.64 10.24 -1.72
CA ALA A 262 -2.95 11.31 -2.44
C ALA A 262 -3.18 11.25 -3.95
N SER A 263 -4.45 11.04 -4.36
CA SER A 263 -4.83 10.97 -5.78
C SER A 263 -4.34 12.19 -6.56
N ILE A 264 -4.64 13.39 -6.06
CA ILE A 264 -4.32 14.68 -6.71
C ILE A 264 -2.84 14.88 -7.06
N ALA A 265 -1.93 14.14 -6.42
CA ALA A 265 -0.49 14.26 -6.64
C ALA A 265 0.14 13.02 -7.29
N ARG A 266 -0.61 11.91 -7.42
CA ARG A 266 -0.04 10.59 -7.76
C ARG A 266 -0.89 9.82 -8.77
N ALA A 267 -1.85 10.46 -9.41
CA ALA A 267 -2.71 9.86 -10.42
C ALA A 267 -3.03 10.83 -11.56
N ASP A 268 -2.85 10.36 -12.79
CA ASP A 268 -3.21 11.08 -14.01
C ASP A 268 -4.70 11.43 -14.05
N MET A 269 -5.56 10.60 -13.43
CA MET A 269 -6.95 10.91 -13.14
C MET A 269 -7.30 10.61 -11.68
N SER A 270 -7.61 11.69 -10.96
CA SER A 270 -7.91 11.71 -9.54
C SER A 270 -9.41 11.82 -9.34
N PHE A 271 -9.98 10.94 -8.53
CA PHE A 271 -11.38 10.95 -8.15
C PHE A 271 -11.46 11.35 -6.67
N ILE A 272 -11.97 12.55 -6.38
CA ILE A 272 -12.03 13.09 -5.01
C ILE A 272 -13.48 13.37 -4.63
N GLY A 273 -13.94 12.67 -3.59
CA GLY A 273 -15.30 12.79 -3.08
C GLY A 273 -15.60 14.18 -2.53
N THR A 274 -16.82 14.66 -2.74
CA THR A 274 -17.34 15.93 -2.21
C THR A 274 -18.85 15.84 -2.04
N TRP A 275 -19.45 16.87 -1.45
CA TRP A 275 -20.89 17.10 -1.40
C TRP A 275 -21.23 18.46 -2.03
N ARG A 276 -22.52 18.71 -2.31
CA ARG A 276 -22.99 19.99 -2.87
C ARG A 276 -24.05 20.70 -2.02
N ASP A 277 -24.66 20.01 -1.07
CA ASP A 277 -25.61 20.54 -0.09
C ASP A 277 -24.88 21.07 1.17
N GLU A 278 -25.63 21.28 2.25
CA GLU A 278 -25.12 21.91 3.46
C GLU A 278 -24.30 20.94 4.32
N ILE A 279 -23.26 21.46 4.99
CA ILE A 279 -22.60 20.75 6.08
C ILE A 279 -23.65 20.45 7.16
N ARG A 280 -23.66 19.20 7.64
CA ARG A 280 -24.54 18.79 8.74
C ARG A 280 -23.92 19.24 10.06
N ILE A 281 -24.71 19.89 10.90
CA ILE A 281 -24.27 20.44 12.19
C ILE A 281 -25.13 19.88 13.31
N ASP A 282 -24.48 19.29 14.31
CA ASP A 282 -25.06 19.01 15.62
C ASP A 282 -24.62 20.10 16.61
N GLN A 283 -25.55 20.99 16.97
CA GLN A 283 -25.27 22.12 17.85
C GLN A 283 -24.98 21.70 19.29
N GLU A 284 -25.53 20.56 19.75
CA GLU A 284 -25.26 20.03 21.09
C GLU A 284 -23.80 19.57 21.17
N ALA A 285 -23.35 18.82 20.17
CA ALA A 285 -21.95 18.42 20.05
C ALA A 285 -21.01 19.64 19.91
N VAL A 286 -21.40 20.69 19.17
CA VAL A 286 -20.63 21.95 19.12
C VAL A 286 -20.43 22.53 20.52
N GLN A 287 -21.48 22.57 21.36
CA GLN A 287 -21.33 23.05 22.74
C GLN A 287 -20.41 22.14 23.55
N ALA A 288 -20.52 20.82 23.40
CA ALA A 288 -19.66 19.86 24.08
C ALA A 288 -18.17 20.09 23.74
N TYR A 289 -17.82 20.43 22.49
CA TYR A 289 -16.46 20.86 22.12
C TYR A 289 -16.06 22.16 22.85
N ILE A 290 -16.90 23.21 22.82
CA ILE A 290 -16.61 24.50 23.47
C ILE A 290 -16.46 24.36 25.00
N ASN A 291 -17.22 23.45 25.60
CA ASN A 291 -17.14 23.13 27.03
C ASN A 291 -15.91 22.30 27.39
N GLY A 292 -15.25 21.67 26.41
CA GLY A 292 -14.10 20.80 26.62
C GLY A 292 -14.47 19.36 26.97
N GLU A 293 -15.71 18.95 26.74
CA GLU A 293 -16.21 17.59 26.95
C GLU A 293 -15.74 16.64 25.83
N ILE A 294 -15.57 17.18 24.61
CA ILE A 294 -15.04 16.46 23.46
C ILE A 294 -13.71 17.10 23.03
N ALA A 295 -12.68 16.28 22.86
CA ALA A 295 -11.36 16.74 22.40
C ALA A 295 -11.39 17.08 20.89
N PRO A 296 -10.83 18.23 20.46
CA PRO A 296 -10.77 18.60 19.06
C PRO A 296 -9.92 17.62 18.24
N ASN A 297 -10.22 17.52 16.96
CA ASN A 297 -9.50 16.75 15.95
C ASN A 297 -9.28 15.29 16.32
N GLY A 298 -10.31 14.64 16.89
CA GLY A 298 -10.23 13.24 17.33
C GLY A 298 -9.10 13.00 18.35
N ASN A 299 -8.75 14.01 19.14
CA ASN A 299 -7.64 13.99 20.09
C ASN A 299 -6.24 13.86 19.45
N ALA A 300 -6.06 14.24 18.17
CA ALA A 300 -4.80 14.12 17.44
C ALA A 300 -3.63 14.92 18.04
N HIS A 301 -3.90 15.93 18.86
CA HIS A 301 -2.88 16.84 19.42
C HIS A 301 -2.57 16.59 20.90
N ALA A 302 -3.04 15.48 21.47
CA ALA A 302 -2.90 15.16 22.90
C ALA A 302 -1.45 15.08 23.42
N GLY A 303 -0.46 14.93 22.53
CA GLY A 303 0.95 14.86 22.89
C GLY A 303 1.56 16.19 23.35
N LYS A 304 0.82 17.30 23.33
CA LYS A 304 1.26 18.61 23.79
C LYS A 304 0.08 19.40 24.38
N ASP A 305 0.35 20.21 25.40
CA ASP A 305 -0.63 21.17 25.93
C ASP A 305 -0.74 22.38 25.00
N TRP A 306 -1.92 22.56 24.40
CA TRP A 306 -2.29 23.68 23.53
C TRP A 306 -3.28 24.64 24.21
N GLY A 307 -3.64 24.38 25.47
CA GLY A 307 -4.73 25.06 26.17
C GLY A 307 -6.11 24.48 25.86
N LYS A 308 -7.15 25.12 26.41
CA LYS A 308 -8.55 24.76 26.15
C LYS A 308 -8.91 25.09 24.69
N PHE A 309 -9.69 24.22 24.06
CA PHE A 309 -10.24 24.45 22.73
C PHE A 309 -10.91 25.83 22.61
N ASP A 310 -10.52 26.57 21.59
CA ASP A 310 -11.05 27.90 21.26
C ASP A 310 -11.62 27.86 19.83
N ILE A 311 -12.95 27.71 19.71
CA ILE A 311 -13.63 27.58 18.40
C ILE A 311 -13.37 28.78 17.48
N GLN A 312 -13.17 29.98 18.04
CA GLN A 312 -12.86 31.16 17.24
C GLN A 312 -11.50 30.98 16.58
N LYS A 313 -10.46 30.66 17.36
CA LYS A 313 -9.08 30.54 16.86
C LYS A 313 -8.84 29.29 16.03
N GLU A 314 -9.45 28.17 16.40
CA GLU A 314 -9.10 26.85 15.85
C GLU A 314 -10.03 26.42 14.71
N VAL A 315 -11.19 27.05 14.54
CA VAL A 315 -12.14 26.73 13.47
C VAL A 315 -12.49 27.96 12.63
N ILE A 316 -13.06 29.01 13.24
CA ILE A 316 -13.64 30.14 12.51
C ILE A 316 -12.56 30.98 11.83
N ASP A 317 -11.52 31.37 12.57
CA ASP A 317 -10.40 32.16 12.07
C ASP A 317 -9.53 31.38 11.07
N LEU A 318 -9.62 30.05 11.05
CA LEU A 318 -8.91 29.19 10.11
C LEU A 318 -9.75 28.79 8.89
N CYS A 319 -11.05 29.10 8.87
CA CYS A 319 -11.88 28.89 7.69
C CYS A 319 -11.32 29.71 6.50
N PRO A 320 -10.92 29.07 5.39
CA PRO A 320 -10.21 29.76 4.31
C PRO A 320 -11.08 30.81 3.59
N THR A 321 -12.40 30.61 3.57
CA THR A 321 -13.35 31.55 2.95
C THR A 321 -14.07 32.44 3.95
N LYS A 322 -13.76 32.33 5.25
CA LYS A 322 -14.39 33.11 6.32
C LYS A 322 -15.93 33.03 6.31
N CYS A 323 -16.47 31.86 5.96
CA CYS A 323 -17.91 31.66 5.81
C CYS A 323 -18.60 31.13 7.09
N MET A 324 -17.92 31.15 8.24
CA MET A 324 -18.41 30.61 9.51
C MET A 324 -18.44 31.71 10.58
N TRP A 325 -19.41 31.65 11.50
CA TRP A 325 -19.51 32.54 12.66
C TRP A 325 -20.33 31.90 13.80
N MET A 326 -20.27 32.49 14.99
CA MET A 326 -21.19 32.16 16.09
C MET A 326 -22.33 33.17 16.15
N GLU A 327 -23.56 32.71 16.30
CA GLU A 327 -24.76 33.53 16.50
C GLU A 327 -25.64 32.89 17.56
N ASP A 328 -25.98 33.63 18.62
CA ASP A 328 -26.79 33.14 19.75
C ASP A 328 -26.30 31.79 20.33
N GLY A 329 -24.99 31.63 20.42
CA GLY A 329 -24.34 30.41 20.91
C GLY A 329 -24.32 29.25 19.91
N LYS A 330 -24.83 29.41 18.68
CA LYS A 330 -24.84 28.38 17.64
C LYS A 330 -23.78 28.64 16.59
N LEU A 331 -23.19 27.57 16.06
CA LEU A 331 -22.28 27.65 14.92
C LEU A 331 -23.08 27.77 13.63
N MET A 332 -22.78 28.80 12.85
CA MET A 332 -23.41 29.08 11.56
C MET A 332 -22.38 28.92 10.43
N ILE A 333 -22.84 28.42 9.28
CA ILE A 333 -22.01 28.24 8.08
C ILE A 333 -22.80 28.73 6.86
N ASN A 334 -22.25 29.72 6.14
CA ASN A 334 -22.73 30.08 4.82
C ASN A 334 -22.19 29.08 3.79
N ASN A 335 -22.92 27.97 3.61
CA ASN A 335 -22.50 26.86 2.74
C ASN A 335 -22.24 27.28 1.27
N LYS A 336 -22.89 28.35 0.80
CA LYS A 336 -22.68 28.88 -0.56
C LYS A 336 -21.24 29.36 -0.79
N GLU A 337 -20.60 29.86 0.26
CA GLU A 337 -19.21 30.35 0.23
C GLU A 337 -18.21 29.30 0.76
N CYS A 338 -18.68 28.09 1.10
CA CYS A 338 -17.83 27.01 1.58
C CYS A 338 -17.16 26.28 0.41
N THR A 339 -15.83 26.20 0.43
CA THR A 339 -15.02 25.44 -0.54
C THR A 339 -14.82 23.98 -0.17
N ARG A 340 -15.45 23.51 0.93
CA ARG A 340 -15.43 22.11 1.40
C ARG A 340 -14.02 21.60 1.70
N CYS A 341 -13.17 22.45 2.27
CA CYS A 341 -11.77 22.15 2.60
C CYS A 341 -11.55 21.12 3.73
N MET A 342 -12.62 20.54 4.29
CA MET A 342 -12.62 19.61 5.44
C MET A 342 -12.17 20.16 6.80
N HIS A 343 -11.49 21.31 6.91
CA HIS A 343 -10.90 21.78 8.17
C HIS A 343 -11.85 21.71 9.38
N CYS A 344 -13.03 22.32 9.30
CA CYS A 344 -13.98 22.33 10.42
C CYS A 344 -14.50 20.92 10.77
N ILE A 345 -14.75 20.07 9.77
CA ILE A 345 -15.15 18.66 9.96
C ILE A 345 -14.02 17.88 10.62
N ASN A 346 -12.77 18.08 10.19
CA ASN A 346 -11.60 17.44 10.77
C ASN A 346 -11.42 17.83 12.24
N VAL A 347 -11.63 19.11 12.59
CA VAL A 347 -11.50 19.59 13.97
C VAL A 347 -12.68 19.14 14.85
N MET A 348 -13.90 19.05 14.32
CA MET A 348 -15.10 18.69 15.11
C MET A 348 -15.88 17.52 14.48
N PRO A 349 -15.28 16.32 14.33
CA PRO A 349 -15.89 15.21 13.56
C PRO A 349 -17.12 14.59 14.22
N GLN A 350 -17.35 14.85 15.51
CA GLN A 350 -18.58 14.44 16.22
C GLN A 350 -19.71 15.48 16.14
N ALA A 351 -19.45 16.66 15.57
CA ALA A 351 -20.45 17.72 15.43
C ALA A 351 -20.72 18.11 13.98
N LEU A 352 -19.73 17.92 13.09
CA LEU A 352 -19.79 18.35 11.70
C LEU A 352 -19.53 17.18 10.76
N TRP A 353 -20.36 17.06 9.72
CA TRP A 353 -20.18 16.05 8.68
C TRP A 353 -20.41 16.61 7.27
N PRO A 354 -19.84 15.95 6.23
CA PRO A 354 -20.21 16.21 4.85
C PRO A 354 -21.74 16.18 4.66
N GLY A 355 -22.24 16.97 3.71
CA GLY A 355 -23.64 16.95 3.28
C GLY A 355 -24.09 15.58 2.74
N LYS A 356 -25.39 15.45 2.47
CA LYS A 356 -26.01 14.20 2.01
C LYS A 356 -25.99 14.05 0.49
N GLU A 357 -25.96 15.15 -0.25
CA GLU A 357 -25.89 15.16 -1.71
C GLU A 357 -24.44 15.04 -2.16
N THR A 358 -23.94 13.81 -2.12
CA THR A 358 -22.54 13.49 -2.38
C THR A 358 -22.25 13.17 -3.85
N GLY A 359 -20.99 13.29 -4.24
CA GLY A 359 -20.49 13.00 -5.57
C GLY A 359 -18.96 13.04 -5.60
N VAL A 360 -18.40 13.19 -6.79
CA VAL A 360 -16.95 13.15 -7.04
C VAL A 360 -16.53 14.32 -7.93
N SER A 361 -15.41 14.95 -7.59
CA SER A 361 -14.65 15.83 -8.48
C SER A 361 -13.56 15.04 -9.19
N ILE A 362 -13.39 15.25 -10.49
CA ILE A 362 -12.32 14.61 -11.29
C ILE A 362 -11.26 15.66 -11.60
N LEU A 363 -10.00 15.36 -11.26
CA LEU A 363 -8.84 16.21 -11.55
C LEU A 363 -7.83 15.42 -12.40
N LEU A 364 -7.20 16.08 -13.36
CA LEU A 364 -6.34 15.42 -14.36
C LEU A 364 -4.91 16.00 -14.39
N GLY A 365 -3.93 15.15 -14.71
CA GLY A 365 -2.60 15.56 -15.14
C GLY A 365 -1.51 15.65 -14.06
N ALA A 366 -1.72 15.03 -12.89
CA ALA A 366 -0.73 14.99 -11.81
C ALA A 366 0.47 14.06 -12.07
#